data_AF-A0A355B8E1-F1
#
_entry.id   AF-A0A355B8E1-F1
#
_cell.length_a   1.000
_cell.length_b   1.000
_cell.length_c   1.000
_cell.angle_alpha   90.00
_cell.angle_beta   90.00
_cell.angle_gamma   90.00
#
_symmetry.space_group_name_H-M   'P 1'
#
loop_
_entity.id
_entity.type
_entity.pdbx_description
1 polymer ?
#
loop_
_entity_poly.entity_id
_entity_poly.type
_entity_poly.pdbx_seq_one_letter_code
_entity_poly.pdbx_strand_id
1 'polypeptide(L)'
;MSFFKKIFSVNKSDQSLSEEEKQILDKGLEKTKATFFSKLSKAVAGKSKVDDDVLDNLEEILVSSDVGVNTTLKIIQRIEKRVADGKYLGTTELNQILREEIASLLSDSNQEDT
;
A
#
# COMPACT_ATOMS: atom_id res chain seq x y z
N MET A 1 4.36 13.99 -25.71
CA MET A 1 4.85 12.99 -24.74
C MET A 1 6.12 13.48 -24.02
N SER A 2 6.07 14.66 -23.40
CA SER A 2 7.25 15.28 -22.73
C SER A 2 7.03 15.56 -21.24
N PHE A 3 5.83 15.23 -20.72
CA PHE A 3 5.43 15.52 -19.35
C PHE A 3 5.89 14.42 -18.39
N PHE A 4 5.62 13.16 -18.72
CA PHE A 4 6.09 12.01 -17.95
C PHE A 4 7.62 11.93 -17.89
N LYS A 5 8.30 12.23 -19.00
CA LYS A 5 9.76 12.33 -19.01
C LYS A 5 10.27 13.45 -18.10
N LYS A 6 9.52 14.53 -17.88
CA LYS A 6 9.94 15.61 -16.98
C LYS A 6 9.73 15.26 -15.50
N ILE A 7 8.67 14.52 -15.17
CA ILE A 7 8.38 14.08 -13.80
C ILE A 7 9.29 12.90 -13.39
N PHE A 8 9.53 11.94 -14.29
CA PHE A 8 10.29 10.74 -13.97
C PHE A 8 11.79 10.81 -14.33
N SER A 9 12.24 11.80 -15.12
CA SER A 9 13.67 11.97 -15.44
C SER A 9 14.42 12.91 -14.47
N VAL A 10 13.76 13.45 -13.44
CA VAL A 10 14.42 14.16 -12.31
C VAL A 10 14.88 13.11 -11.30
N ASN A 11 15.81 12.26 -11.74
CA ASN A 11 16.47 11.30 -10.87
C ASN A 11 17.57 12.01 -10.08
N LYS A 12 17.83 11.50 -8.87
CA LYS A 12 19.09 11.60 -8.11
C LYS A 12 19.32 12.90 -7.31
N SER A 13 18.99 12.79 -6.00
CA SER A 13 19.57 13.45 -4.81
C SER A 13 18.52 14.12 -3.93
N ASP A 14 18.06 13.37 -2.92
CA ASP A 14 17.63 13.83 -1.60
C ASP A 14 17.07 15.26 -1.52
N GLN A 15 15.82 15.48 -1.94
CA GLN A 15 15.02 16.64 -1.57
C GLN A 15 13.55 16.24 -1.42
N SER A 16 12.99 16.56 -0.26
CA SER A 16 11.56 16.45 0.04
C SER A 16 10.73 17.02 -1.11
N LEU A 17 9.81 16.22 -1.66
CA LEU A 17 8.76 16.66 -2.58
C LEU A 17 8.24 18.05 -2.15
N SER A 18 8.22 19.03 -3.05
CA SER A 18 7.66 20.33 -2.72
C SER A 18 6.18 20.18 -2.33
N GLU A 19 5.68 21.08 -1.48
CA GLU A 19 4.28 21.01 -1.02
C GLU A 19 3.28 21.07 -2.19
N GLU A 20 3.66 21.75 -3.28
CA GLU A 20 2.89 21.83 -4.52
C GLU A 20 2.86 20.49 -5.27
N GLU A 21 3.99 19.79 -5.36
CA GLU A 21 4.08 18.47 -5.99
C GLU A 21 3.32 17.40 -5.20
N LYS A 22 3.38 17.45 -3.86
CA LYS A 22 2.58 16.57 -3.00
C LYS A 22 1.09 16.77 -3.23
N GLN A 23 0.62 18.02 -3.28
CA GLN A 23 -0.79 18.33 -3.50
C GLN A 23 -1.28 17.84 -4.88
N ILE A 24 -0.46 18.00 -5.92
CA ILE A 24 -0.79 17.51 -7.27
C ILE A 24 -0.88 15.98 -7.27
N LEU A 25 0.07 15.29 -6.61
CA LEU A 25 0.08 13.84 -6.50
C LEU A 25 -1.13 13.33 -5.69
N ASP A 26 -1.40 13.92 -4.54
CA ASP A 26 -2.54 13.58 -3.69
C ASP A 26 -3.86 13.72 -4.44
N LYS A 27 -4.03 14.82 -5.18
CA LYS A 27 -5.21 15.05 -6.02
C LYS A 27 -5.31 14.06 -7.17
N GLY A 28 -4.18 13.68 -7.77
CA GLY A 28 -4.14 12.67 -8.83
C GLY A 28 -4.53 11.27 -8.33
N LEU A 29 -4.16 10.94 -7.10
CA LEU A 29 -4.41 9.64 -6.46
C LEU A 29 -5.72 9.57 -5.67
N GLU A 30 -6.42 10.69 -5.51
CA GLU A 30 -7.62 10.82 -4.67
C GLU A 30 -8.67 9.74 -4.96
N LYS A 31 -8.96 9.48 -6.24
CA LYS A 31 -9.95 8.46 -6.65
C LYS A 31 -9.51 7.03 -6.32
N THR A 32 -8.25 6.72 -6.58
CA THR A 32 -7.68 5.39 -6.30
C THR A 32 -7.68 5.15 -4.79
N LYS A 33 -7.25 6.14 -4.02
CA LYS A 33 -7.30 6.11 -2.55
C LYS A 33 -8.73 5.91 -2.06
N ALA A 34 -9.69 6.72 -2.50
CA ALA A 34 -11.07 6.61 -2.07
C ALA A 34 -11.67 5.22 -2.38
N THR A 35 -11.43 4.70 -3.57
CA THR A 35 -11.93 3.38 -4.00
C THR A 35 -11.31 2.25 -3.18
N PHE A 36 -9.98 2.28 -3.01
CA PHE A 36 -9.25 1.29 -2.24
C PHE A 36 -9.71 1.27 -0.77
N PHE A 37 -9.76 2.44 -0.14
CA PHE A 37 -10.24 2.58 1.24
C PHE A 37 -11.69 2.12 1.39
N SER A 38 -12.56 2.43 0.43
CA SER A 38 -13.96 1.98 0.48
C SER A 38 -14.06 0.45 0.45
N LYS A 39 -13.30 -0.23 -0.42
CA LYS A 39 -13.27 -1.69 -0.48
C LYS A 39 -12.70 -2.28 0.82
N LEU A 40 -11.59 -1.74 1.31
CA LEU A 40 -10.96 -2.20 2.54
C LEU A 40 -11.88 -2.03 3.75
N SER A 41 -12.52 -0.87 3.90
CA SER A 41 -13.48 -0.62 4.99
C SER A 41 -14.66 -1.59 4.96
N LYS A 42 -15.09 -2.03 3.77
CA LYS A 42 -16.14 -3.07 3.66
C LYS A 42 -15.63 -4.44 4.06
N ALA A 43 -14.41 -4.81 3.66
CA ALA A 43 -13.80 -6.10 4.01
C ALA A 43 -13.64 -6.27 5.53
N VAL A 44 -13.39 -5.18 6.25
CA VAL A 44 -13.23 -5.20 7.71
C VAL A 44 -14.50 -4.83 8.49
N ALA A 45 -15.60 -4.51 7.81
CA ALA A 45 -16.82 -4.05 8.45
C ALA A 45 -17.41 -5.13 9.36
N GLY A 46 -17.64 -4.79 10.63
CA GLY A 46 -18.18 -5.74 11.61
C GLY A 46 -17.16 -6.77 12.15
N LYS A 47 -15.91 -6.71 11.70
CA LYS A 47 -14.80 -7.53 12.21
C LYS A 47 -13.99 -6.72 13.23
N SER A 48 -13.74 -7.31 14.39
CA SER A 48 -12.93 -6.69 15.47
C SER A 48 -11.45 -7.06 15.40
N LYS A 49 -11.11 -8.07 14.60
CA LYS A 49 -9.74 -8.58 14.42
C LYS A 49 -9.47 -8.86 12.96
N VAL A 50 -8.19 -8.87 12.63
CA VAL A 50 -7.69 -9.40 11.35
C VAL A 50 -7.64 -10.92 11.47
N ASP A 51 -8.55 -11.60 10.78
CA ASP A 51 -8.62 -13.06 10.62
C ASP A 51 -8.36 -13.43 9.15
N ASP A 52 -8.33 -14.73 8.86
CA ASP A 52 -8.06 -15.25 7.51
C ASP A 52 -9.03 -14.68 6.47
N ASP A 53 -10.33 -14.56 6.80
CA ASP A 53 -11.32 -13.94 5.91
C ASP A 53 -10.95 -12.48 5.56
N VAL A 54 -10.47 -11.70 6.53
CA VAL A 54 -10.06 -10.31 6.30
C VAL A 54 -8.84 -10.25 5.38
N LEU A 55 -7.90 -11.18 5.54
CA LEU A 55 -6.69 -11.26 4.72
C LEU A 55 -6.99 -11.69 3.28
N ASP A 56 -7.87 -12.67 3.10
CA ASP A 56 -8.34 -13.11 1.78
C ASP A 56 -9.03 -11.96 1.03
N ASN A 57 -9.91 -11.21 1.71
CA ASN A 57 -10.55 -10.04 1.11
C ASN A 57 -9.53 -8.95 0.76
N LEU A 58 -8.52 -8.74 1.62
CA LEU A 58 -7.44 -7.79 1.35
C LEU A 58 -6.62 -8.21 0.12
N GLU A 59 -6.33 -9.51 -0.04
CA GLU A 59 -5.66 -10.05 -1.21
C GLU A 59 -6.42 -9.71 -2.50
N GLU A 60 -7.72 -10.00 -2.54
CA GLU A 60 -8.56 -9.69 -3.72
C GLU A 60 -8.55 -8.19 -4.05
N ILE A 61 -8.61 -7.34 -3.03
CA ILE A 61 -8.55 -5.88 -3.20
C ILE A 61 -7.22 -5.45 -3.80
N LEU A 62 -6.09 -5.98 -3.31
CA LEU A 62 -4.76 -5.64 -3.81
C LEU A 62 -4.55 -6.14 -5.25
N VAL A 63 -4.96 -7.38 -5.56
CA VAL A 63 -4.89 -7.93 -6.93
C VAL A 63 -5.73 -7.10 -7.89
N SER A 64 -6.94 -6.68 -7.49
CA SER A 64 -7.82 -5.84 -8.33
C SER A 64 -7.40 -4.36 -8.42
N SER A 65 -6.34 -3.95 -7.72
CA SER A 65 -5.83 -2.58 -7.68
C SER A 65 -4.48 -2.41 -8.40
N ASP A 66 -4.19 -3.28 -9.38
CA ASP A 66 -2.98 -3.23 -10.21
C ASP A 66 -1.65 -3.44 -9.45
N VAL A 67 -1.69 -4.06 -8.25
CA VAL A 67 -0.48 -4.40 -7.47
C VAL A 67 0.23 -5.64 -8.03
N GLY A 68 -0.53 -6.56 -8.64
CA GLY A 68 -0.04 -7.82 -9.19
C GLY A 68 0.10 -8.94 -8.16
N VAL A 69 -0.12 -10.18 -8.60
CA VAL A 69 -0.21 -11.37 -7.74
C VAL A 69 1.01 -11.57 -6.85
N ASN A 70 2.21 -11.53 -7.44
CA ASN A 70 3.46 -11.78 -6.70
C ASN A 70 3.70 -10.76 -5.58
N THR A 71 3.43 -9.48 -5.84
CA THR A 71 3.60 -8.41 -4.87
C THR A 71 2.55 -8.51 -3.78
N THR A 72 1.29 -8.78 -4.15
CA THR A 72 0.21 -9.01 -3.19
C THR A 72 0.54 -10.15 -2.24
N LEU A 73 0.98 -11.31 -2.74
CA LEU A 73 1.36 -12.45 -1.89
C LEU A 73 2.46 -12.09 -0.88
N LYS A 74 3.48 -11.33 -1.31
CA LYS A 74 4.53 -10.84 -0.40
C LYS A 74 3.95 -9.93 0.69
N ILE A 75 3.03 -9.04 0.36
CA ILE A 75 2.37 -8.15 1.33
C ILE A 75 1.56 -8.97 2.34
N ILE A 76 0.70 -9.87 1.87
CA ILE A 76 -0.17 -10.68 2.73
C ILE A 76 0.66 -11.54 3.69
N GLN A 77 1.69 -12.24 3.21
CA GLN A 77 2.58 -13.05 4.06
C GLN A 77 3.28 -12.24 5.14
N ARG A 78 3.71 -11.01 4.84
CA ARG A 78 4.32 -10.11 5.84
C ARG A 78 3.30 -9.68 6.89
N ILE A 79 2.06 -9.38 6.49
CA ILE A 79 0.97 -9.04 7.41
C ILE A 79 0.62 -10.24 8.28
N GLU A 80 0.43 -11.43 7.71
CA GLU A 80 0.16 -12.69 8.44
C GLU A 80 1.22 -12.96 9.49
N LYS A 81 2.50 -12.86 9.12
CA LYS A 81 3.61 -13.04 10.06
C LYS A 81 3.51 -12.04 11.22
N ARG A 82 3.18 -10.78 10.93
CA ARG A 82 3.06 -9.73 11.95
C ARG A 82 1.84 -9.92 12.85
N VAL A 83 0.74 -10.48 12.32
CA VAL A 83 -0.43 -10.93 13.10
C VAL A 83 -0.09 -12.13 13.99
N ALA A 84 0.73 -13.06 13.50
CA ALA A 84 1.18 -14.22 14.27
C ALA A 84 2.17 -13.84 15.38
N ASP A 85 3.10 -12.92 15.10
CA ASP A 85 4.14 -12.46 16.03
C ASP A 85 3.59 -11.44 17.06
N GLY A 86 2.59 -10.65 16.68
CA GLY A 86 2.02 -9.56 17.48
C GLY A 86 0.62 -9.87 18.00
N LYS A 87 0.46 -9.89 19.34
CA LYS A 87 -0.84 -10.00 20.02
C LYS A 87 -1.89 -9.07 19.41
N TYR A 88 -2.98 -9.66 18.91
CA TYR A 88 -4.24 -9.01 18.52
C TYR A 88 -4.09 -7.79 17.61
N LEU A 89 -4.22 -8.04 16.31
CA LEU A 89 -4.31 -6.99 15.31
C LEU A 89 -5.75 -6.56 15.10
N GLY A 90 -6.04 -5.30 15.43
CA GLY A 90 -7.33 -4.68 15.18
C GLY A 90 -7.47 -4.28 13.72
N THR A 91 -8.70 -4.27 13.22
CA THR A 91 -9.00 -3.84 11.84
C THR A 91 -8.65 -2.37 11.57
N THR A 92 -8.62 -1.53 12.61
CA THR A 92 -8.16 -0.13 12.54
C THR A 92 -6.66 -0.02 12.26
N GLU A 93 -5.86 -0.95 12.78
CA GLU A 93 -4.40 -0.97 12.65
C GLU A 93 -3.94 -1.59 11.32
N LEU A 94 -4.80 -2.42 10.70
CA LEU A 94 -4.51 -3.08 9.42
C LEU A 94 -4.06 -2.10 8.34
N ASN A 95 -4.69 -0.92 8.26
CA ASN A 95 -4.34 0.10 7.27
C ASN A 95 -2.92 0.64 7.48
N GLN A 96 -2.55 0.90 8.73
CA GLN A 96 -1.22 1.38 9.08
C GLN A 96 -0.16 0.33 8.70
N ILE A 97 -0.37 -0.93 9.10
CA ILE A 97 0.56 -2.01 8.76
C ILE A 97 0.68 -2.18 7.26
N LEU A 98 -0.43 -2.21 6.53
CA LEU A 98 -0.40 -2.32 5.09
C LEU A 98 0.46 -1.22 4.45
N ARG A 99 0.33 0.03 4.91
CA ARG A 99 1.16 1.15 4.44
C ARG A 99 2.64 0.94 4.76
N GLU A 100 2.96 0.49 5.97
CA GLU A 100 4.33 0.20 6.39
C GLU A 100 4.95 -0.92 5.53
N GLU A 101 4.22 -2.00 5.29
CA GLU A 101 4.72 -3.12 4.49
C GLU A 101 4.91 -2.75 3.01
N ILE A 102 3.99 -1.98 2.43
CA ILE A 102 4.14 -1.46 1.07
C ILE A 102 5.34 -0.51 0.98
N ALA A 103 5.51 0.40 1.94
CA ALA A 103 6.64 1.31 1.97
C ALA A 103 7.98 0.58 2.13
N SER A 104 8.02 -0.46 2.97
CA SER A 104 9.18 -1.33 3.13
C SER A 104 9.49 -2.06 1.82
N LEU A 105 8.51 -2.70 1.17
CA LEU A 105 8.72 -3.40 -0.09
C LEU A 105 9.25 -2.49 -1.20
N LEU A 106 8.73 -1.26 -1.30
CA LEU A 106 9.21 -0.27 -2.27
C LEU A 106 10.64 0.22 -1.96
N SER A 107 11.02 0.25 -0.68
CA SER A 107 12.38 0.61 -0.26
C SER A 107 13.35 -0.53 -0.53
N ASP A 108 12.95 -1.77 -0.24
CA ASP A 108 13.73 -2.98 -0.49
C ASP A 108 13.97 -3.18 -2.00
N SER A 109 12.94 -2.98 -2.84
CA SER A 109 13.08 -3.09 -4.30
C SER A 109 14.03 -2.04 -4.91
N ASN A 110 14.17 -0.87 -4.27
CA ASN A 110 15.14 0.14 -4.71
C ASN A 110 16.59 -0.21 -4.36
N GLN A 111 16.83 -1.22 -3.50
CA GLN A 111 18.18 -1.70 -3.15
C GLN A 111 18.65 -2.88 -4.01
N GLU A 112 17.75 -3.63 -4.64
CA GLU A 112 18.13 -4.74 -5.52
C GLU A 112 18.65 -4.29 -6.91
N ASP A 113 18.54 -3.00 -7.24
CA ASP A 113 18.98 -2.39 -8.51
C ASP A 113 20.32 -1.61 -8.42
N THR A 114 21.12 -1.81 -7.35
CA THR A 114 22.49 -1.25 -7.21
C THR A 114 23.53 -2.32 -6.98
#